data_AF-Q0CN13-F1
#
_entry.id   AF-Q0CN13-F1
#
_cell.length_a   1.000
_cell.length_b   1.000
_cell.length_c   1.000
_cell.angle_alpha   90.00
_cell.angle_beta   90.00
_cell.angle_gamma   90.00
#
_symmetry.space_group_name_H-M   'P 1'
#
loop_
_entity.id
_entity.type
_entity.pdbx_description
1 polymer ?
#
loop_
_entity_poly.entity_id
_entity_poly.type
_entity_poly.pdbx_seq_one_letter_code
_entity_poly.pdbx_strand_id
1 'polypeptide(L)'
;MPARPSPGPGRRFRRRSLSTVLLNILFFVVHRLYFHPPSRYNGPLLWALTRVFYMLAFRSGQLAHKIKQFYEQYGDTVRVPNEVSFINSDCLRRRLWLSRAQSLPRVGGGPGLLAERQGAAGGLSVLPLALSAAGAVDAGLSAGSDGQASGEAPVFNAAIKEGIRLTSLVLLGLTRRAPSGGAIFCGAYFPEGTVVSYMQWAANVSAKNFTDPTEFTLERWLPPVGPRYQHDRTDATQPFLQGPRDCLGQNLAKMEMALTVGRLLYEFDLSVPAGMGGAGDVYGVGEVAAGGADEGGGDVS
;
A
#
# COMPACT_ATOMS: atom_id res chain seq x y z
N MET A 1 -52.43 -25.62 40.49
CA MET A 1 -51.47 -26.14 39.49
C MET A 1 -51.31 -25.09 38.39
N PRO A 2 -50.11 -24.55 38.12
CA PRO A 2 -49.93 -23.62 37.02
C PRO A 2 -49.90 -24.36 35.68
N ALA A 3 -50.61 -23.81 34.69
CA ALA A 3 -50.72 -24.37 33.34
C ALA A 3 -49.35 -24.34 32.62
N ARG A 4 -48.99 -25.44 31.95
CA ARG A 4 -47.76 -25.51 31.13
C ARG A 4 -47.87 -24.55 29.94
N PRO A 5 -46.83 -23.77 29.62
CA PRO A 5 -46.81 -22.93 28.43
C PRO A 5 -46.88 -23.80 27.17
N SER A 6 -47.70 -23.37 26.20
CA SER A 6 -47.85 -24.06 24.92
C SER A 6 -46.56 -23.97 24.09
N PRO A 7 -46.21 -25.03 23.35
CA PRO A 7 -45.03 -25.01 22.49
C PRO A 7 -45.21 -23.97 21.38
N GLY A 8 -44.35 -22.96 21.37
CA GLY A 8 -44.31 -21.93 20.32
C GLY A 8 -44.03 -22.54 18.93
N PRO A 9 -44.47 -21.88 17.85
CA PRO A 9 -44.37 -22.41 16.50
C PRO A 9 -42.91 -22.72 16.15
N GLY A 10 -42.61 -24.02 15.97
CA GLY A 10 -41.28 -24.51 15.62
C GLY A 10 -40.79 -23.82 14.37
N ARG A 11 -39.59 -23.20 14.44
CA ARG A 11 -38.92 -22.60 13.29
C ARG A 11 -38.67 -23.69 12.26
N ARG A 12 -39.55 -23.83 11.28
CA ARG A 12 -39.37 -24.75 10.16
C ARG A 12 -38.18 -24.25 9.35
N PHE A 13 -37.02 -24.88 9.53
CA PHE A 13 -35.85 -24.67 8.70
C PHE A 13 -36.20 -25.15 7.29
N ARG A 14 -36.65 -24.23 6.45
CA ARG A 14 -37.09 -24.51 5.09
C ARG A 14 -35.89 -25.04 4.32
N ARG A 15 -35.86 -26.37 4.10
CA ARG A 15 -34.80 -27.04 3.31
C ARG A 15 -34.76 -26.37 1.93
N ARG A 16 -33.72 -25.58 1.67
CA ARG A 16 -33.48 -25.03 0.33
C ARG A 16 -33.09 -26.21 -0.56
N SER A 17 -33.76 -26.36 -1.69
CA SER A 17 -33.43 -27.39 -2.68
C SER A 17 -31.99 -27.18 -3.16
N LEU A 18 -31.22 -28.27 -3.32
CA LEU A 18 -29.85 -28.25 -3.84
C LEU A 18 -29.76 -27.48 -5.16
N SER A 19 -30.75 -27.65 -6.04
CA SER A 19 -30.86 -26.92 -7.30
C SER A 19 -30.90 -25.40 -7.10
N THR A 20 -31.70 -24.92 -6.13
CA THR A 20 -31.77 -23.49 -5.81
C THR A 20 -30.42 -22.97 -5.31
N VAL A 21 -29.68 -23.75 -4.53
CA VAL A 21 -28.35 -23.36 -4.04
C VAL A 21 -27.36 -23.26 -5.19
N LEU A 22 -27.31 -24.27 -6.08
CA LEU A 22 -26.42 -24.29 -7.24
C LEU A 22 -26.70 -23.13 -8.21
N LEU A 23 -27.97 -22.84 -8.50
CA LEU A 23 -28.36 -21.70 -9.33
C LEU A 23 -27.94 -20.34 -8.73
N ASN A 24 -28.07 -20.19 -7.41
CA ASN A 24 -27.61 -18.96 -6.73
C ASN A 24 -26.09 -18.81 -6.79
N ILE A 25 -25.33 -19.90 -6.63
CA ILE A 25 -23.87 -19.87 -6.77
C ILE A 25 -23.47 -19.53 -8.19
N LEU A 26 -24.08 -20.15 -9.20
CA LEU A 26 -23.81 -19.86 -10.61
C LEU A 26 -24.12 -18.40 -10.95
N PHE A 27 -25.29 -17.89 -10.54
CA PHE A 27 -25.66 -16.48 -10.71
C PHE A 27 -24.63 -15.55 -10.06
N PHE A 28 -24.22 -15.85 -8.82
CA PHE A 28 -23.22 -15.06 -8.11
C PHE A 28 -21.87 -15.03 -8.83
N VAL A 29 -21.38 -16.19 -9.30
CA VAL A 29 -20.12 -16.33 -10.04
C VAL A 29 -20.17 -15.52 -11.34
N VAL A 30 -21.22 -15.69 -12.15
CA VAL A 30 -21.39 -14.99 -13.43
C VAL A 30 -21.51 -13.47 -13.21
N HIS A 31 -22.37 -13.05 -12.27
CA HIS A 31 -22.51 -11.64 -11.93
C HIS A 31 -21.18 -11.04 -11.47
N ARG A 32 -20.46 -11.74 -10.62
CA ARG A 32 -19.18 -11.25 -10.08
C ARG A 32 -18.10 -11.15 -11.15
N LEU A 33 -18.04 -12.09 -12.08
CA LEU A 33 -17.02 -12.06 -13.15
C LEU A 33 -17.32 -11.03 -14.24
N TYR A 34 -18.58 -10.89 -14.67
CA TYR A 34 -18.92 -10.12 -15.87
C TYR A 34 -19.72 -8.82 -15.62
N PHE A 35 -20.54 -8.77 -14.56
CA PHE A 35 -21.48 -7.66 -14.35
C PHE A 35 -21.11 -6.75 -13.17
N HIS A 36 -20.22 -7.21 -12.29
CA HIS A 36 -19.75 -6.43 -11.15
C HIS A 36 -18.89 -5.24 -11.61
N PRO A 37 -18.93 -4.05 -10.97
CA PRO A 37 -18.29 -2.85 -11.53
C PRO A 37 -16.77 -2.98 -11.82
N PRO A 38 -15.96 -3.58 -10.92
CA PRO A 38 -14.57 -3.96 -11.20
C PRO A 38 -14.31 -4.99 -12.32
N SER A 39 -15.33 -5.63 -12.91
CA SER A 39 -15.15 -6.71 -13.90
C SER A 39 -14.43 -6.31 -15.18
N ARG A 40 -14.44 -5.02 -15.50
CA ARG A 40 -13.77 -4.47 -16.68
C ARG A 40 -12.25 -4.53 -16.62
N TYR A 41 -11.68 -4.76 -15.43
CA TYR A 41 -10.25 -4.78 -15.20
C TYR A 41 -9.72 -6.21 -15.07
N ASN A 42 -8.52 -6.42 -15.60
CA ASN A 42 -7.83 -7.70 -15.52
C ASN A 42 -7.44 -8.02 -14.08
N GLY A 43 -7.46 -9.31 -13.75
CA GLY A 43 -6.99 -9.79 -12.46
C GLY A 43 -7.26 -11.28 -12.27
N PRO A 44 -6.72 -11.85 -11.19
CA PRO A 44 -6.84 -13.27 -10.92
C PRO A 44 -8.30 -13.67 -10.64
N LEU A 45 -8.80 -14.66 -11.37
CA LEU A 45 -10.20 -15.13 -11.30
C LEU A 45 -10.64 -15.50 -9.87
N LEU A 46 -9.80 -16.22 -9.13
CA LEU A 46 -10.11 -16.64 -7.76
C LEU A 46 -10.28 -15.45 -6.81
N TRP A 47 -9.50 -14.38 -7.01
CA TRP A 47 -9.58 -13.16 -6.21
C TRP A 47 -10.77 -12.32 -6.66
N ALA A 48 -11.06 -12.28 -7.97
CA ALA A 48 -12.28 -11.65 -8.48
C ALA A 48 -13.55 -12.29 -7.87
N LEU A 49 -13.54 -13.61 -7.63
CA LEU A 49 -14.67 -14.40 -7.13
C LEU A 49 -14.86 -14.39 -5.61
N THR A 50 -13.80 -14.27 -4.81
CA THR A 50 -13.90 -14.32 -3.35
C THR A 50 -12.80 -13.51 -2.67
N ARG A 51 -13.14 -12.91 -1.52
CA ARG A 51 -12.17 -12.17 -0.69
C ARG A 51 -11.32 -13.12 0.17
N VAL A 52 -11.61 -14.42 0.19
CA VAL A 52 -10.87 -15.40 1.01
C VAL A 52 -9.37 -15.40 0.68
N PHE A 53 -8.98 -15.47 -0.60
CA PHE A 53 -7.56 -15.46 -0.98
C PHE A 53 -6.85 -14.16 -0.62
N TYR A 54 -7.56 -13.03 -0.72
CA TYR A 54 -7.07 -11.75 -0.24
C TYR A 54 -6.81 -11.80 1.27
N MET A 55 -7.75 -12.32 2.06
CA MET A 55 -7.61 -12.41 3.52
C MET A 55 -6.51 -13.41 3.93
N LEU A 56 -6.34 -14.50 3.19
CA LEU A 56 -5.24 -15.45 3.42
C LEU A 56 -3.88 -14.80 3.12
N ALA A 57 -3.77 -14.08 2.00
CA ALA A 57 -2.57 -13.33 1.67
C ALA A 57 -2.26 -12.25 2.71
N PHE A 58 -3.28 -11.52 3.18
CA PHE A 58 -3.16 -10.55 4.25
C PHE A 58 -2.69 -11.20 5.56
N ARG A 59 -3.32 -12.31 5.97
CA ARG A 59 -2.94 -13.08 7.16
C ARG A 59 -1.51 -13.61 7.08
N SER A 60 -1.05 -14.02 5.90
CA SER A 60 0.31 -14.52 5.67
C SER A 60 1.38 -13.43 5.59
N GLY A 61 1.00 -12.15 5.60
CA GLY A 61 1.93 -11.02 5.38
C GLY A 61 2.36 -10.83 3.92
N GLN A 62 1.97 -11.72 2.99
CA GLN A 62 2.41 -11.70 1.60
C GLN A 62 1.55 -10.84 0.66
N LEU A 63 0.55 -10.10 1.18
CA LEU A 63 -0.41 -9.40 0.32
C LEU A 63 0.26 -8.39 -0.63
N ALA A 64 1.19 -7.57 -0.12
CA ALA A 64 1.87 -6.56 -0.91
C ALA A 64 2.67 -7.20 -2.07
N HIS A 65 3.42 -8.27 -1.78
CA HIS A 65 4.18 -9.02 -2.78
C HIS A 65 3.27 -9.67 -3.84
N LYS A 66 2.16 -10.29 -3.43
CA LYS A 66 1.20 -10.89 -4.38
C LYS A 66 0.55 -9.85 -5.28
N ILE A 67 0.17 -8.71 -4.73
CA ILE A 67 -0.39 -7.62 -5.53
C ILE A 67 0.67 -7.04 -6.49
N LYS A 68 1.94 -6.91 -6.06
CA LYS A 68 3.07 -6.56 -6.95
C LYS A 68 3.19 -7.52 -8.14
N GLN A 69 3.17 -8.83 -7.87
CA GLN A 69 3.18 -9.85 -8.93
C GLN A 69 1.99 -9.71 -9.89
N PHE A 70 0.82 -9.34 -9.39
CA PHE A 70 -0.32 -9.08 -10.28
C PHE A 70 -0.12 -7.86 -11.18
N TYR A 71 0.60 -6.82 -10.74
CA TYR A 71 0.92 -5.69 -11.61
C TYR A 71 1.91 -6.04 -12.73
N GLU A 72 2.77 -7.01 -12.48
CA GLU A 72 3.68 -7.58 -13.49
C GLU A 72 2.89 -8.43 -14.49
N GLN A 73 1.95 -9.25 -14.01
CA GLN A 73 1.17 -10.17 -14.85
C GLN A 73 0.04 -9.49 -15.65
N TYR A 74 -0.73 -8.59 -15.03
CA TYR A 74 -1.96 -8.05 -15.60
C TYR A 74 -1.87 -6.58 -16.02
N GLY A 75 -0.76 -5.90 -15.71
CA GLY A 75 -0.52 -4.49 -16.03
C GLY A 75 -0.75 -3.54 -14.85
N ASP A 76 -0.74 -2.23 -15.09
CA ASP A 76 -0.65 -1.20 -14.04
C ASP A 76 -1.92 -1.03 -13.20
N THR A 77 -3.02 -1.63 -13.66
CA THR A 77 -4.33 -1.60 -13.02
C THR A 77 -4.82 -3.04 -12.87
N VAL A 78 -5.05 -3.44 -11.63
CA VAL A 78 -5.40 -4.81 -11.28
C VAL A 78 -6.71 -4.82 -10.51
N ARG A 79 -7.58 -5.74 -10.91
CA ARG A 79 -8.79 -6.08 -10.16
C ARG A 79 -8.42 -6.91 -8.93
N VAL A 80 -8.80 -6.38 -7.77
CA VAL A 80 -8.77 -7.03 -6.47
C VAL A 80 -10.25 -7.20 -6.04
N PRO A 81 -10.67 -8.18 -5.21
CA PRO A 81 -12.04 -8.72 -5.22
C PRO A 81 -13.19 -7.72 -5.36
N ASN A 82 -13.19 -6.68 -4.52
CA ASN A 82 -14.21 -5.63 -4.49
C ASN A 82 -13.61 -4.23 -4.78
N GLU A 83 -12.39 -4.17 -5.32
CA GLU A 83 -11.66 -2.92 -5.49
C GLU A 83 -10.76 -2.94 -6.74
N VAL A 84 -10.42 -1.77 -7.26
CA VAL A 84 -9.47 -1.64 -8.38
C VAL A 84 -8.21 -0.98 -7.85
N SER A 85 -7.09 -1.68 -7.99
CA SER A 85 -5.80 -1.24 -7.47
C SER A 85 -4.90 -0.76 -8.59
N PHE A 86 -4.13 0.31 -8.37
CA PHE A 86 -3.27 0.92 -9.39
C PHE A 86 -1.91 1.35 -8.83
N ILE A 87 -0.89 1.37 -9.70
CA ILE A 87 0.49 1.83 -9.38
C ILE A 87 0.94 3.06 -10.17
N ASN A 88 0.22 3.42 -11.23
CA ASN A 88 0.56 4.57 -12.06
C ASN A 88 0.31 5.88 -11.28
N SER A 89 1.32 6.75 -11.22
CA SER A 89 1.22 8.05 -10.54
C SER A 89 0.24 9.04 -11.20
N ASP A 90 -0.03 8.89 -12.50
CA ASP A 90 -1.02 9.72 -13.22
C ASP A 90 -2.43 9.62 -12.62
N CYS A 91 -2.73 8.48 -11.99
CA CYS A 91 -3.98 8.21 -11.30
C CYS A 91 -4.20 9.07 -10.05
N LEU A 92 -3.11 9.57 -9.45
CA LEU A 92 -3.16 10.39 -8.24
C LEU A 92 -3.55 11.85 -8.56
N ARG A 93 -3.25 12.34 -9.77
CA ARG A 93 -3.35 13.77 -10.09
C ARG A 93 -4.75 14.28 -10.45
N ARG A 94 -5.78 13.44 -10.62
CA ARG A 94 -7.09 13.88 -11.17
C ARG A 94 -8.29 13.56 -10.27
N ARG A 95 -9.04 14.62 -9.93
CA ARG A 95 -10.37 14.70 -9.29
C ARG A 95 -10.64 13.82 -8.07
N LEU A 96 -10.49 12.49 -8.10
CA LEU A 96 -10.77 11.65 -6.92
C LEU A 96 -9.89 12.04 -5.71
N TRP A 97 -8.63 12.36 -5.98
CA TRP A 97 -7.69 12.78 -4.95
C TRP A 97 -7.65 14.29 -4.78
N LEU A 98 -7.93 15.12 -5.79
CA LEU A 98 -7.81 16.59 -5.63
C LEU A 98 -9.13 17.33 -5.38
N SER A 99 -10.29 16.69 -5.57
CA SER A 99 -11.57 17.38 -5.38
C SER A 99 -11.84 17.60 -3.89
N ARG A 100 -11.73 18.86 -3.47
CA ARG A 100 -12.45 19.39 -2.31
C ARG A 100 -13.90 18.94 -2.48
N ALA A 101 -14.42 18.21 -1.50
CA ALA A 101 -15.81 17.76 -1.47
C ALA A 101 -16.71 18.89 -2.01
N GLN A 102 -17.39 18.64 -3.13
CA GLN A 102 -18.47 19.51 -3.57
C GLN A 102 -19.48 19.53 -2.42
N SER A 103 -19.58 20.70 -1.79
CA SER A 103 -20.64 21.11 -0.86
C SER A 103 -21.21 19.98 -0.01
N LEU A 104 -20.60 19.71 1.15
CA LEU A 104 -21.40 19.19 2.26
C LEU A 104 -22.52 20.20 2.50
N PRO A 105 -23.82 19.83 2.37
CA PRO A 105 -24.86 20.69 2.90
C PRO A 105 -24.55 20.90 4.38
N ARG A 106 -24.59 22.15 4.86
CA ARG A 106 -24.47 22.47 6.27
C ARG A 106 -25.64 21.78 6.99
N VAL A 107 -25.41 20.57 7.50
CA VAL A 107 -26.35 19.90 8.39
C VAL A 107 -26.16 20.55 9.75
N GLY A 108 -27.19 21.31 10.15
CA GLY A 108 -27.33 21.86 11.49
C GLY A 108 -27.22 20.77 12.55
N GLY A 109 -26.75 21.18 13.73
CA GLY A 109 -26.35 20.30 14.82
C GLY A 109 -27.34 19.20 15.18
N GLY A 110 -26.79 18.00 15.35
CA GLY A 110 -27.39 16.85 16.00
C GLY A 110 -26.27 15.88 16.40
N PRO A 111 -26.36 15.19 17.54
CA PRO A 111 -25.23 14.45 18.11
C PRO A 111 -24.82 13.30 17.19
N GLY A 112 -23.56 13.36 16.75
CA GLY A 112 -22.98 12.43 15.78
C GLY A 112 -22.93 11.00 16.30
N LEU A 113 -23.61 10.11 15.58
CA LEU A 113 -23.43 8.67 15.64
C LEU A 113 -21.99 8.30 15.26
N LEU A 114 -21.34 7.65 16.22
CA LEU A 114 -20.07 6.93 16.21
C LEU A 114 -19.52 6.60 14.81
N ALA A 115 -18.59 7.43 14.34
CA ALA A 115 -17.66 7.07 13.27
C ALA A 115 -16.66 6.05 13.83
N GLU A 116 -16.69 4.85 13.26
CA GLU A 116 -15.80 3.74 13.57
C GLU A 116 -14.34 4.16 13.46
N ARG A 117 -13.68 4.27 14.62
CA ARG A 117 -12.22 4.35 14.73
C ARG A 117 -11.64 3.01 14.29
N GLN A 118 -11.15 2.92 13.06
CA GLN A 118 -10.10 1.93 12.76
C GLN A 118 -8.76 2.61 13.04
N GLY A 119 -8.19 2.21 14.17
CA GLY A 119 -6.92 2.68 14.68
C GLY A 119 -5.78 2.30 13.74
N ALA A 120 -4.97 3.30 13.41
CA ALA A 120 -3.57 3.12 13.07
C ALA A 120 -2.83 2.64 14.33
N ALA A 121 -2.97 1.35 14.65
CA ALA A 121 -2.10 0.67 15.60
C ALA A 121 -1.06 -0.09 14.78
N GLY A 122 0.04 0.60 14.48
CA GLY A 122 1.17 0.09 13.71
C GLY A 122 2.37 1.03 13.79
N GLY A 123 2.50 1.78 14.87
CA GLY A 123 3.75 2.44 15.23
C GLY A 123 4.53 1.48 16.13
N LEU A 124 5.62 0.90 15.61
CA LEU A 124 6.81 0.45 16.36
C LEU A 124 7.80 -0.40 15.51
N SER A 125 7.58 -0.59 14.21
CA SER A 125 8.49 -1.38 13.35
C SER A 125 9.50 -0.57 12.53
N VAL A 126 9.67 0.73 12.81
CA VAL A 126 10.53 1.65 12.02
C VAL A 126 12.00 1.71 12.45
N LEU A 127 12.38 1.04 13.54
CA LEU A 127 13.74 1.13 14.10
C LEU A 127 14.87 0.58 13.20
N PRO A 128 14.70 -0.47 12.37
CA PRO A 128 15.80 -0.97 11.54
C PRO A 128 16.19 0.00 10.41
N LEU A 129 15.36 1.01 10.12
CA LEU A 129 15.59 1.97 9.05
C LEU A 129 16.53 3.11 9.39
N ALA A 130 16.65 3.44 10.68
CA ALA A 130 17.63 4.40 11.13
C ALA A 130 19.05 3.94 10.74
N LEU A 131 19.33 2.63 10.73
CA LEU A 131 20.65 2.09 10.42
C LEU A 131 20.98 2.05 8.92
N SER A 132 20.03 1.67 8.05
CA SER A 132 20.31 1.65 6.61
C SER A 132 20.31 3.04 5.99
N ALA A 133 19.48 3.96 6.52
CA ALA A 133 19.59 5.37 6.19
C ALA A 133 20.88 5.97 6.74
N ALA A 134 21.37 5.52 7.91
CA ALA A 134 22.62 6.00 8.47
C ALA A 134 23.84 5.66 7.62
N GLY A 135 23.98 4.43 7.13
CA GLY A 135 25.11 4.08 6.26
C GLY A 135 25.16 4.88 4.95
N ALA A 136 23.98 5.17 4.35
CA ALA A 136 23.90 5.97 3.13
C ALA A 136 24.02 7.49 3.39
N VAL A 137 23.61 7.96 4.57
CA VAL A 137 23.79 9.36 4.97
C VAL A 137 25.23 9.62 5.41
N ASP A 138 25.94 8.66 6.00
CA ASP A 138 27.35 8.77 6.37
C ASP A 138 28.27 8.83 5.11
N ALA A 139 27.96 8.02 4.10
CA ALA A 139 28.58 8.13 2.77
C ALA A 139 28.29 9.48 2.08
N GLY A 140 27.13 10.08 2.37
CA GLY A 140 26.74 11.38 1.84
C GLY A 140 27.29 12.59 2.61
N LEU A 141 27.51 12.45 3.93
CA LEU A 141 28.06 13.48 4.81
C LEU A 141 29.59 13.54 4.73
N SER A 142 30.27 12.41 4.53
CA SER A 142 31.72 12.36 4.29
C SER A 142 32.17 13.07 3.01
N ALA A 143 31.25 13.32 2.07
CA ALA A 143 31.48 14.12 0.87
C ALA A 143 31.23 15.63 1.07
N GLY A 144 30.73 16.07 2.23
CA GLY A 144 30.30 17.45 2.49
C GLY A 144 30.73 17.95 3.86
N SER A 145 32.02 17.97 4.13
CA SER A 145 32.61 18.54 5.35
C SER A 145 32.76 20.07 5.23
N ASP A 146 31.67 20.82 5.13
CA ASP A 146 31.70 22.27 5.35
C ASP A 146 30.43 22.68 6.11
N GLY A 147 30.64 23.14 7.35
CA GLY A 147 29.59 23.35 8.35
C GLY A 147 28.63 24.50 8.00
N GLN A 148 27.50 24.16 7.38
CA GLN A 148 26.37 25.08 7.25
C GLN A 148 25.07 24.42 7.73
N ALA A 149 24.79 24.65 9.00
CA ALA A 149 23.53 24.30 9.63
C ALA A 149 22.41 25.25 9.17
N SER A 150 21.20 24.69 9.06
CA SER A 150 19.89 25.36 8.91
C SER A 150 19.47 25.71 7.48
N GLY A 151 18.89 24.73 6.76
CA GLY A 151 18.05 24.98 5.58
C GLY A 151 18.12 23.91 4.50
N GLU A 152 19.32 23.46 4.15
CA GLU A 152 19.54 22.71 2.91
C GLU A 152 20.65 21.68 3.08
N ALA A 153 20.37 20.56 3.74
CA ALA A 153 21.16 19.35 3.54
C ALA A 153 20.47 18.53 2.43
N PRO A 154 20.71 18.82 1.14
CA PRO A 154 20.00 18.17 0.04
C PRO A 154 20.21 16.66 0.07
N VAL A 155 21.40 16.20 0.47
CA VAL A 155 21.76 14.79 0.66
C VAL A 155 20.94 14.15 1.78
N PHE A 156 20.82 14.80 2.93
CA PHE A 156 20.02 14.30 4.04
C PHE A 156 18.53 14.18 3.67
N ASN A 157 17.97 15.21 3.03
CA ASN A 157 16.59 15.19 2.57
C ASN A 157 16.36 14.15 1.47
N ALA A 158 17.33 13.96 0.57
CA ALA A 158 17.31 12.91 -0.44
C ALA A 158 17.29 11.52 0.22
N ALA A 159 18.12 11.30 1.25
CA ALA A 159 18.18 10.04 1.96
C ALA A 159 16.89 9.73 2.73
N ILE A 160 16.28 10.74 3.38
CA ILE A 160 14.96 10.57 4.01
C ILE A 160 13.91 10.16 2.96
N LYS A 161 13.87 10.85 1.81
CA LYS A 161 12.91 10.53 0.73
C LYS A 161 13.12 9.12 0.19
N GLU A 162 14.37 8.73 -0.05
CA GLU A 162 14.70 7.40 -0.57
C GLU A 162 14.43 6.30 0.44
N GLY A 163 14.75 6.52 1.71
CA GLY A 163 14.42 5.62 2.80
C GLY A 163 12.91 5.39 2.89
N ILE A 164 12.10 6.45 2.84
CA ILE A 164 10.63 6.35 2.85
C ILE A 164 10.11 5.63 1.59
N ARG A 165 10.73 5.85 0.43
CA ARG A 165 10.35 5.17 -0.83
C ARG A 165 10.47 3.65 -0.68
N LEU A 166 11.65 3.16 -0.30
CA LEU A 166 11.92 1.71 -0.25
C LEU A 166 11.10 1.00 0.82
N THR A 167 10.83 1.68 1.92
CA THR A 167 10.31 1.01 3.12
C THR A 167 8.83 1.18 3.31
N SER A 168 8.26 2.18 2.63
CA SER A 168 6.83 2.42 2.47
C SER A 168 6.02 2.06 3.71
N LEU A 169 5.92 3.01 4.64
CA LEU A 169 5.19 2.85 5.90
C LEU A 169 3.70 2.48 5.69
N VAL A 170 3.16 2.78 4.51
CA VAL A 170 1.82 2.40 4.07
C VAL A 170 1.96 1.40 2.94
N LEU A 171 2.22 0.13 3.28
CA LEU A 171 2.39 -0.94 2.28
C LEU A 171 1.15 -1.10 1.39
N LEU A 172 -0.02 -1.01 2.02
CA LEU A 172 -1.32 -1.15 1.37
C LEU A 172 -1.97 0.22 1.23
N GLY A 173 -2.13 0.67 -0.01
CA GLY A 173 -2.78 1.94 -0.32
C GLY A 173 -4.10 2.13 0.39
N LEU A 174 -4.31 3.30 1.00
CA LEU A 174 -5.62 3.62 1.55
C LEU A 174 -6.66 3.68 0.43
N THR A 175 -7.77 3.00 0.66
CA THR A 175 -8.85 2.91 -0.30
C THR A 175 -9.62 4.24 -0.37
N ARG A 176 -10.10 4.54 -1.57
CA ARG A 176 -11.04 5.62 -1.86
C ARG A 176 -12.29 5.02 -2.49
N ARG A 177 -13.39 5.75 -2.38
CA ARG A 177 -14.66 5.38 -3.01
C ARG A 177 -15.00 6.44 -4.04
N ALA A 178 -15.39 6.02 -5.25
CA ALA A 178 -15.87 6.93 -6.27
C ALA A 178 -17.10 7.70 -5.76
N PRO A 179 -17.13 9.04 -5.91
CA PRO A 179 -18.21 9.90 -5.40
C PRO A 179 -19.52 9.67 -6.16
N SER A 180 -20.59 10.35 -5.73
CA SER A 180 -21.87 10.32 -6.41
C SER A 180 -21.76 10.77 -7.86
N GLY A 181 -22.35 10.02 -8.79
CA GLY A 181 -22.18 10.23 -10.24
C GLY A 181 -20.89 9.64 -10.83
N GLY A 182 -20.04 9.01 -10.02
CA GLY A 182 -18.79 8.39 -10.46
C GLY A 182 -17.65 9.38 -10.69
N ALA A 183 -16.50 8.88 -11.12
CA ALA A 183 -15.33 9.71 -11.40
C ALA A 183 -14.45 9.11 -12.50
N ILE A 184 -13.78 9.98 -13.26
CA ILE A 184 -12.75 9.59 -14.21
C ILE A 184 -11.38 9.78 -13.55
N PHE A 185 -10.59 8.72 -13.47
CA PHE A 185 -9.18 8.75 -13.07
C PHE A 185 -8.41 7.68 -13.86
N CYS A 186 -7.10 7.87 -14.06
CA CYS A 186 -6.29 7.04 -14.96
C CYS A 186 -6.82 6.94 -16.41
N GLY A 187 -7.61 7.92 -16.88
CA GLY A 187 -8.26 7.86 -18.20
C GLY A 187 -9.48 6.94 -18.29
N ALA A 188 -9.91 6.31 -17.20
CA ALA A 188 -11.07 5.42 -17.17
C ALA A 188 -12.18 5.95 -16.25
N TYR A 189 -13.46 5.71 -16.63
CA TYR A 189 -14.61 6.04 -15.80
C TYR A 189 -14.89 4.93 -14.78
N PHE A 190 -15.04 5.33 -13.53
CA PHE A 190 -15.43 4.47 -12.42
C PHE A 190 -16.82 4.87 -11.93
N PRO A 191 -17.78 3.93 -11.92
CA PRO A 191 -19.11 4.23 -11.44
C PRO A 191 -19.11 4.54 -9.95
N GLU A 192 -20.13 5.26 -9.51
CA GLU A 192 -20.34 5.60 -8.11
C GLU A 192 -20.18 4.38 -7.19
N GLY A 193 -19.55 4.61 -6.06
CA GLY A 193 -19.40 3.60 -5.04
C GLY A 193 -18.30 2.57 -5.28
N THR A 194 -17.64 2.59 -6.45
CA THR A 194 -16.48 1.74 -6.74
C THR A 194 -15.34 2.05 -5.77
N VAL A 195 -14.80 1.01 -5.14
CA VAL A 195 -13.63 1.14 -4.26
C VAL A 195 -12.37 1.04 -5.10
N VAL A 196 -11.43 1.94 -4.88
CA VAL A 196 -10.14 1.94 -5.57
C VAL A 196 -8.99 2.20 -4.60
N SER A 197 -7.80 1.69 -4.91
CA SER A 197 -6.62 1.80 -4.04
C SER A 197 -5.35 2.12 -4.84
N TYR A 198 -4.49 2.95 -4.27
CA TYR A 198 -3.16 3.23 -4.83
C TYR A 198 -2.09 2.44 -4.08
N MET A 199 -1.53 1.40 -4.68
CA MET A 199 -0.65 0.49 -3.96
C MET A 199 0.77 1.06 -3.85
N GLN A 200 1.00 1.88 -2.82
CA GLN A 200 2.19 2.71 -2.64
C GLN A 200 3.50 1.93 -2.67
N TRP A 201 3.61 0.82 -1.93
CA TRP A 201 4.83 0.02 -1.93
C TRP A 201 5.12 -0.56 -3.32
N ALA A 202 4.12 -1.20 -3.95
CA ALA A 202 4.28 -1.74 -5.30
C ALA A 202 4.63 -0.65 -6.33
N ALA A 203 4.08 0.56 -6.19
CA ALA A 203 4.42 1.70 -7.03
C ALA A 203 5.86 2.17 -6.81
N ASN A 204 6.35 2.17 -5.56
CA ASN A 204 7.71 2.56 -5.19
C ASN A 204 8.77 1.59 -5.72
N VAL A 205 8.46 0.28 -5.77
CA VAL A 205 9.40 -0.77 -6.21
C VAL A 205 9.11 -1.29 -7.63
N SER A 206 8.29 -0.59 -8.41
CA SER A 206 7.98 -0.97 -9.79
C SER A 206 8.97 -0.35 -10.77
N ALA A 207 9.57 -1.18 -11.62
CA ALA A 207 10.41 -0.75 -12.73
C ALA A 207 9.70 0.16 -13.74
N LYS A 208 8.36 0.20 -13.71
CA LYS A 208 7.55 1.10 -14.55
C LYS A 208 7.56 2.55 -14.05
N ASN A 209 7.87 2.75 -12.76
CA ASN A 209 7.93 4.06 -12.13
C ASN A 209 9.38 4.48 -11.80
N PHE A 210 10.25 3.54 -11.46
CA PHE A 210 11.61 3.81 -10.99
C PHE A 210 12.64 2.93 -11.68
N THR A 211 13.74 3.54 -12.13
CA THR A 211 14.96 2.88 -12.57
C THR A 211 15.70 2.36 -11.34
N ASP A 212 16.19 1.11 -11.42
CA ASP A 212 16.79 0.37 -10.31
C ASP A 212 15.92 0.45 -9.03
N PRO A 213 14.66 -0.02 -9.10
CA PRO A 213 13.62 0.31 -8.13
C PRO A 213 13.86 -0.28 -6.73
N THR A 214 14.76 -1.24 -6.61
CA THR A 214 15.15 -1.91 -5.36
C THR A 214 16.38 -1.30 -4.72
N GLU A 215 17.16 -0.53 -5.48
CA GLU A 215 18.41 0.08 -5.03
C GLU A 215 18.18 1.37 -4.24
N PHE A 216 19.01 1.60 -3.23
CA PHE A 216 19.01 2.86 -2.48
C PHE A 216 19.85 3.90 -3.21
N THR A 217 19.20 4.86 -3.88
CA THR A 217 19.85 5.79 -4.81
C THR A 217 19.43 7.23 -4.51
N LEU A 218 20.41 8.07 -4.15
CA LEU A 218 20.15 9.47 -3.76
C LEU A 218 20.01 10.40 -4.97
N GLU A 219 20.66 10.05 -6.08
CA GLU A 219 20.77 10.85 -7.29
C GLU A 219 19.42 11.13 -7.95
N ARG A 220 18.38 10.34 -7.65
CA ARG A 220 17.01 10.62 -8.12
C ARG A 220 16.37 11.83 -7.44
N TRP A 221 16.83 12.18 -6.24
CA TRP A 221 16.24 13.23 -5.40
C TRP A 221 17.10 14.50 -5.32
N LEU A 222 18.37 14.40 -5.68
CA LEU A 222 19.33 15.50 -5.67
C LEU A 222 19.20 16.35 -6.94
N PRO A 223 19.26 17.69 -6.85
CA PRO A 223 19.42 18.57 -8.00
C PRO A 223 20.92 18.81 -8.31
N PRO A 224 21.38 18.69 -9.57
CA PRO A 224 20.64 18.17 -10.73
C PRO A 224 20.40 16.66 -10.61
N VAL A 225 19.25 16.21 -11.11
CA VAL A 225 18.89 14.77 -11.09
C VAL A 225 19.88 13.99 -11.94
N GLY A 226 20.39 12.88 -11.40
CA GLY A 226 21.34 12.01 -12.08
C GLY A 226 20.82 11.58 -13.46
N PRO A 227 21.64 11.60 -14.53
CA PRO A 227 21.20 11.31 -15.90
C PRO A 227 20.41 10.01 -16.06
N ARG A 228 20.77 8.98 -15.31
CA ARG A 228 20.12 7.67 -15.30
C ARG A 228 18.68 7.71 -14.75
N TYR A 229 18.40 8.60 -13.81
CA TYR A 229 17.15 8.65 -13.05
C TYR A 229 16.19 9.75 -13.51
N GLN A 230 16.49 10.44 -14.61
CA GLN A 230 15.70 11.58 -15.11
C GLN A 230 14.26 11.22 -15.50
N HIS A 231 14.01 9.95 -15.85
CA HIS A 231 12.70 9.46 -16.25
C HIS A 231 11.88 8.87 -15.10
N ASP A 232 12.42 8.90 -13.89
CA ASP A 232 11.74 8.31 -12.75
C ASP A 232 10.54 9.14 -12.31
N ARG A 233 9.41 8.46 -12.12
CA ARG A 233 8.15 9.03 -11.66
C ARG A 233 8.19 9.20 -10.15
N THR A 234 9.00 10.15 -9.68
CA THR A 234 9.16 10.46 -8.25
C THR A 234 7.85 10.85 -7.56
N ASP A 235 6.88 11.33 -8.31
CA ASP A 235 5.52 11.62 -7.83
C ASP A 235 4.69 10.37 -7.51
N ALA A 236 5.14 9.18 -7.92
CA ALA A 236 4.58 7.90 -7.47
C ALA A 236 4.79 7.70 -5.96
N THR A 237 5.80 8.33 -5.37
CA THR A 237 6.06 8.25 -3.93
C THR A 237 5.21 9.25 -3.16
N GLN A 238 4.04 8.81 -2.67
CA GLN A 238 3.09 9.58 -1.84
C GLN A 238 2.92 8.97 -0.43
N PRO A 239 3.98 8.97 0.39
CA PRO A 239 3.96 8.34 1.72
C PRO A 239 2.98 8.99 2.69
N PHE A 240 2.60 10.25 2.42
CA PHE A 240 1.65 11.02 3.20
C PHE A 240 0.27 11.10 2.55
N LEU A 241 -0.02 10.22 1.58
CA LEU A 241 -1.21 10.26 0.73
C LEU A 241 -1.30 11.58 -0.05
N GLN A 242 -2.38 11.74 -0.82
CA GLN A 242 -2.68 12.98 -1.51
C GLN A 242 -4.16 13.34 -1.32
N GLY A 243 -4.47 14.63 -1.36
CA GLY A 243 -5.84 15.13 -1.45
C GLY A 243 -6.49 15.62 -0.16
N PRO A 244 -7.84 15.73 -0.11
CA PRO A 244 -8.58 16.13 1.10
C PRO A 244 -8.36 15.21 2.32
N ARG A 245 -7.74 14.06 2.09
CA ARG A 245 -7.43 13.04 3.09
C ARG A 245 -5.93 12.71 3.02
N ASP A 246 -5.12 13.72 2.68
CA ASP A 246 -3.68 13.70 2.91
C ASP A 246 -3.36 13.71 4.40
N CYS A 247 -2.12 13.39 4.75
CA CYS A 247 -1.71 13.33 6.13
C CYS A 247 -1.63 14.75 6.72
N LEU A 248 -2.58 15.07 7.60
CA LEU A 248 -2.59 16.32 8.36
C LEU A 248 -1.26 16.54 9.12
N GLY A 249 -0.63 15.45 9.57
CA GLY A 249 0.62 15.47 10.33
C GLY A 249 1.89 15.48 9.48
N GLN A 250 1.83 15.58 8.15
CA GLN A 250 3.03 15.41 7.31
C GLN A 250 4.17 16.38 7.63
N ASN A 251 3.85 17.62 8.01
CA ASN A 251 4.87 18.61 8.35
C ASN A 251 5.54 18.27 9.67
N LEU A 252 4.75 17.88 10.67
CA LEU A 252 5.28 17.42 11.96
C LEU A 252 6.12 16.16 11.78
N ALA A 253 5.63 15.19 11.02
CA ALA A 253 6.34 13.94 10.75
C ALA A 253 7.68 14.18 10.02
N LYS A 254 7.73 15.08 9.03
CA LYS A 254 8.98 15.45 8.35
C LYS A 254 9.96 16.14 9.30
N MET A 255 9.49 17.02 10.19
CA MET A 255 10.33 17.65 11.21
C MET A 255 10.87 16.62 12.21
N GLU A 256 10.02 15.72 12.68
CA GLU A 256 10.41 14.67 13.62
C GLU A 256 11.44 13.72 12.99
N MET A 257 11.22 13.25 11.76
CA MET A 257 12.21 12.44 11.03
C MET A 257 13.55 13.18 10.89
N ALA A 258 13.51 14.46 10.52
CA ALA A 258 14.73 15.25 10.34
C ALA A 258 15.49 15.43 11.66
N LEU A 259 14.79 15.77 12.75
CA LEU A 259 15.40 15.98 14.07
C LEU A 259 15.89 14.66 14.67
N THR A 260 15.10 13.59 14.61
CA THR A 260 15.48 12.30 15.17
C THR A 260 16.66 11.69 14.42
N VAL A 261 16.59 11.58 13.09
CA VAL A 261 17.69 10.99 12.29
C VAL A 261 18.92 11.91 12.35
N GLY A 262 18.74 13.22 12.21
CA GLY A 262 19.84 14.18 12.30
C GLY A 262 20.54 14.14 13.65
N ARG A 263 19.78 14.04 14.76
CA ARG A 263 20.35 13.94 16.11
C ARG A 263 21.07 12.61 16.32
N LEU A 264 20.53 11.50 15.82
CA LEU A 264 21.19 10.20 15.91
C LEU A 264 22.53 10.20 15.20
N LEU A 265 22.58 10.73 13.98
CA LEU A 265 23.83 10.81 13.20
C LEU A 265 24.83 11.82 13.75
N TYR A 266 24.36 12.85 14.44
CA TYR A 266 25.25 13.83 15.07
C TYR A 266 25.89 13.30 16.35
N GLU A 267 25.17 12.46 17.11
CA GLU A 267 25.62 11.97 18.42
C GLU A 267 26.28 10.59 18.37
N PHE A 268 26.01 9.79 17.34
CA PHE A 268 26.45 8.39 17.27
C PHE A 268 27.04 8.02 15.90
N ASP A 269 28.16 7.30 15.94
CA ASP A 269 28.68 6.57 14.78
C ASP A 269 27.93 5.23 14.66
N LEU A 270 27.11 5.09 13.62
CA LEU A 270 26.27 3.92 13.41
C LEU A 270 26.99 2.89 12.54
N SER A 271 27.08 1.64 13.00
CA SER A 271 27.63 0.51 12.25
C SER A 271 26.70 -0.69 12.29
N VAL A 272 26.70 -1.48 11.21
CA VAL A 272 25.96 -2.74 11.16
C VAL A 272 26.80 -3.82 11.87
N PRO A 273 26.24 -4.56 12.84
CA PRO A 273 26.96 -5.64 13.51
C PRO A 273 27.47 -6.69 12.52
N ALA A 274 28.70 -7.18 12.76
CA ALA A 274 29.30 -8.22 11.92
C ALA A 274 28.39 -9.47 11.87
N GLY A 275 28.09 -9.94 10.66
CA GLY A 275 27.26 -11.12 10.43
C GLY A 275 25.76 -10.86 10.22
N MET A 276 25.28 -9.62 10.34
CA MET A 276 23.97 -9.24 9.79
C MET A 276 24.11 -8.87 8.31
N GLY A 277 23.32 -9.51 7.45
CA GLY A 277 23.23 -9.19 6.02
C GLY A 277 22.81 -7.73 5.77
N GLY A 278 22.92 -7.29 4.52
CA GLY A 278 22.53 -5.93 4.13
C GLY A 278 21.03 -5.70 4.35
N ALA A 279 20.60 -4.45 4.49
CA ALA A 279 19.19 -4.12 4.73
C ALA A 279 18.23 -4.68 3.65
N GLY A 280 18.72 -5.01 2.45
CA GLY A 280 17.98 -5.70 1.39
C GLY A 280 17.51 -7.11 1.75
N ASP A 281 18.23 -7.80 2.64
CA ASP A 281 17.93 -9.17 3.08
C ASP A 281 16.77 -9.21 4.08
N VAL A 282 16.65 -8.15 4.90
CA VAL A 282 15.65 -8.06 5.98
C VAL A 282 14.23 -7.76 5.44
N TYR A 283 14.14 -7.05 4.32
CA TYR A 283 12.87 -6.62 3.71
C TYR A 283 12.50 -7.37 2.43
N GLY A 284 13.24 -8.44 2.07
CA GLY A 284 12.95 -9.23 0.86
C GLY A 284 13.07 -8.42 -0.43
N VAL A 285 13.99 -7.45 -0.44
CA VAL A 285 14.30 -6.57 -1.58
C VAL A 285 15.47 -7.16 -2.39
N GLY A 286 16.24 -8.09 -1.80
CA GLY A 286 17.15 -8.98 -2.51
C GLY A 286 16.42 -10.11 -3.22
N GLU A 287 16.54 -10.10 -4.55
CA GLU A 287 16.44 -11.24 -5.48
C GLU A 287 15.58 -12.43 -5.04
N VAL A 288 14.33 -12.48 -5.52
CA VAL A 288 13.61 -13.76 -5.66
C VAL A 288 14.25 -14.50 -6.83
N ALA A 289 15.40 -15.13 -6.57
CA ALA A 289 15.96 -16.13 -7.45
C ALA A 289 14.94 -17.27 -7.59
N ALA A 290 14.78 -17.71 -8.84
CA ALA A 290 13.79 -18.65 -9.28
C ALA A 290 13.87 -20.01 -8.57
N GLY A 291 12.69 -20.61 -8.37
CA GLY A 291 12.41 -22.04 -8.42
C GLY A 291 13.44 -23.03 -7.86
N GLY A 292 13.11 -23.60 -6.71
CA GLY A 292 13.65 -24.89 -6.26
C GLY A 292 12.57 -25.62 -5.47
N ALA A 293 11.95 -26.61 -6.09
CA ALA A 293 11.15 -27.59 -5.37
C ALA A 293 12.09 -28.39 -4.47
N ASP A 294 11.90 -28.28 -3.16
CA ASP A 294 12.56 -29.16 -2.19
C ASP A 294 11.71 -30.44 -2.10
N GLU A 295 12.02 -31.41 -2.97
CA GLU A 295 11.60 -32.80 -2.78
C GLU A 295 12.46 -33.42 -1.68
N GLY A 296 11.80 -33.99 -0.68
CA GLY A 296 12.44 -34.58 0.48
C GLY A 296 13.39 -35.72 0.15
N GLY A 297 14.56 -35.69 0.79
CA GLY A 297 15.43 -36.83 0.99
C GLY A 297 15.57 -37.07 2.49
N GLY A 298 14.98 -38.16 2.99
CA GLY A 298 15.24 -38.66 4.34
C GLY A 298 16.54 -39.44 4.36
N ASP A 299 17.43 -39.09 5.29
CA ASP A 299 18.58 -39.91 5.63
C ASP A 299 18.14 -41.04 6.58
N VAL A 300 18.19 -42.26 6.06
CA VAL A 300 18.39 -43.48 6.85
C VAL A 300 19.66 -44.12 6.32
N SER A 301 20.76 -43.99 7.06
CA SER A 301 21.79 -45.00 7.30
C SER A 301 22.80 -44.47 8.31
#